data_AF-A0A7R9YNN8-F1
#
_entry.id   AF-A0A7R9YNN8-F1
#
_cell.length_a   1.000
_cell.length_b   1.000
_cell.length_c   1.000
_cell.angle_alpha   90.00
_cell.angle_beta   90.00
_cell.angle_gamma   90.00
#
_symmetry.space_group_name_H-M   'P 1'
#
loop_
_entity.id
_entity.type
_entity.pdbx_description
1 polymer ?
#
loop_
_entity_poly.entity_id
_entity_poly.type
_entity_poly.pdbx_seq_one_letter_code
_entity_poly.pdbx_strand_id
1 'polypeptide(L)'
;GRRMREAPAKPEREVISEELWLPSSPSVTRAGVVTRVSNYLCFANAKVLWRTINRLPRLRERHTPVLVALPADAPDVLQRMGAVIRRYHRGELEALDGFPIGQQMPDFSREVCEPSRHLSPAAGSAEWLSQLTATGWTWSGVKEIRFDDDGTLKTPWGNGTWKVVTGKDKMIAATFIGRAHILQFAWKDGRGQFISSRCEDADVVLGRALPS
;
A
#
# COMPACT_ATOMS: atom_id res chain seq x y z
N GLY A 1 -38.79 26.28 -0.87
CA GLY A 1 -37.54 25.63 -0.46
C GLY A 1 -36.84 25.07 -1.68
N ARG A 2 -35.61 25.51 -1.97
CA ARG A 2 -34.79 24.92 -3.05
C ARG A 2 -34.17 23.63 -2.53
N ARG A 3 -34.57 22.49 -3.12
CA ARG A 3 -33.82 21.23 -3.04
C ARG A 3 -32.39 21.53 -3.54
N MET A 4 -31.37 21.28 -2.71
CA MET A 4 -29.99 21.24 -3.19
C MET A 4 -29.94 20.19 -4.30
N ARG A 5 -29.59 20.62 -5.52
CA ARG A 5 -29.23 19.68 -6.58
C ARG A 5 -27.88 19.10 -6.17
N GLU A 6 -27.80 17.79 -6.01
CA GLU A 6 -26.52 17.10 -5.95
C GLU A 6 -25.68 17.55 -7.15
N ALA A 7 -24.42 17.91 -6.89
CA ALA A 7 -23.50 18.29 -7.94
C ALA A 7 -23.41 17.12 -8.94
N PRO A 8 -23.49 17.37 -10.27
CA PRO A 8 -23.40 16.30 -11.25
C PRO A 8 -22.07 15.57 -11.05
N ALA A 9 -22.13 14.24 -10.97
CA ALA A 9 -20.94 13.41 -11.02
C ALA A 9 -20.14 13.82 -12.25
N LYS A 10 -18.86 14.19 -12.06
CA LYS A 10 -18.03 14.69 -13.16
C LYS A 10 -17.79 13.54 -14.14
N PRO A 11 -18.37 13.56 -15.35
CA PRO A 11 -18.30 12.42 -16.27
C PRO A 11 -16.85 12.07 -16.66
N GLU A 12 -15.96 13.06 -16.68
CA GLU A 12 -14.52 12.85 -16.88
C GLU A 12 -13.89 11.95 -15.82
N ARG A 13 -14.33 12.07 -14.56
CA ARG A 13 -13.82 11.26 -13.45
C ARG A 13 -14.30 9.82 -13.56
N GLU A 14 -15.53 9.61 -14.00
CA GLU A 14 -16.08 8.26 -14.22
C GLU A 14 -15.37 7.60 -15.39
N VAL A 15 -15.18 8.31 -16.51
CA VAL A 15 -14.44 7.80 -17.68
C VAL A 15 -12.99 7.48 -17.32
N ILE A 16 -12.27 8.37 -16.62
CA ILE A 16 -10.90 8.07 -16.17
C ILE A 16 -10.89 6.90 -15.18
N SER A 17 -11.88 6.81 -14.30
CA SER A 17 -11.96 5.70 -13.35
C SER A 17 -12.21 4.38 -14.07
N GLU A 18 -13.14 4.33 -15.01
CA GLU A 18 -13.52 3.11 -15.74
C GLU A 18 -12.48 2.67 -16.76
N GLU A 19 -11.85 3.60 -17.47
CA GLU A 19 -10.95 3.28 -18.57
C GLU A 19 -9.47 3.26 -18.16
N LEU A 20 -9.10 3.96 -17.09
CA LEU A 20 -7.71 4.05 -16.64
C LEU A 20 -7.48 3.41 -15.27
N TRP A 21 -8.29 3.75 -14.26
CA TRP A 21 -8.04 3.31 -12.88
C TRP A 21 -8.44 1.85 -12.63
N LEU A 22 -9.68 1.46 -12.96
CA LEU A 22 -10.17 0.10 -12.78
C LEU A 22 -9.36 -0.92 -13.60
N PRO A 23 -8.99 -0.66 -14.86
CA PRO A 23 -8.16 -1.57 -15.66
C PRO A 23 -6.70 -1.63 -15.20
N SER A 24 -6.23 -0.62 -14.46
CA SER A 24 -4.92 -0.67 -13.78
C SER A 24 -4.91 -1.63 -12.58
N SER A 25 -6.08 -2.12 -12.14
CA SER A 25 -6.16 -3.13 -11.09
C SER A 25 -5.86 -4.52 -11.65
N PRO A 26 -5.01 -5.32 -10.99
CA PRO A 26 -4.66 -6.67 -11.46
C PRO A 26 -5.84 -7.67 -11.45
N SER A 27 -7.05 -7.29 -10.99
CA SER A 27 -8.28 -8.12 -11.09
C SER A 27 -9.09 -7.92 -12.36
N VAL A 28 -8.82 -6.87 -13.14
CA VAL A 28 -9.69 -6.47 -14.24
C VAL A 28 -9.00 -6.78 -15.56
N THR A 29 -9.59 -7.67 -16.35
CA THR A 29 -9.10 -8.02 -17.70
C THR A 29 -9.94 -7.26 -18.72
N ARG A 30 -9.33 -6.36 -19.50
CA ARG A 30 -9.98 -5.66 -20.62
C ARG A 30 -9.12 -5.74 -21.89
N ALA A 31 -9.78 -5.87 -23.04
CA ALA A 31 -9.10 -5.96 -24.34
C ALA A 31 -8.38 -4.64 -24.66
N GLY A 32 -7.09 -4.70 -24.98
CA GLY A 32 -6.30 -3.54 -25.43
C GLY A 32 -5.72 -2.65 -24.31
N VAL A 33 -5.90 -2.99 -23.04
CA VAL A 33 -5.31 -2.20 -21.93
C VAL A 33 -3.93 -2.73 -21.56
N VAL A 34 -2.92 -1.86 -21.66
CA VAL A 34 -1.60 -2.09 -21.07
C VAL A 34 -1.72 -1.89 -19.56
N THR A 35 -1.72 -2.97 -18.78
CA THR A 35 -1.50 -2.88 -17.34
C THR A 35 -0.09 -2.37 -17.13
N ARG A 36 0.05 -1.06 -16.83
CA ARG A 36 1.31 -0.54 -16.30
C ARG A 36 1.50 -1.19 -14.95
N VAL A 37 2.34 -2.22 -14.90
CA VAL A 37 2.80 -2.80 -13.65
C VAL A 37 3.61 -1.72 -12.94
N SER A 38 2.95 -0.86 -12.16
CA SER A 38 3.59 0.06 -11.22
C SER A 38 4.11 -0.74 -10.03
N ASN A 39 4.86 -1.81 -10.31
CA ASN A 39 5.65 -2.46 -9.29
C ASN A 39 6.73 -1.46 -8.91
N TYR A 40 6.65 -0.90 -7.71
CA TYR A 40 7.63 0.06 -7.22
C TYR A 40 9.06 -0.55 -7.15
N LEU A 41 9.16 -1.89 -7.14
CA LEU A 41 10.45 -2.59 -7.23
C LEU A 41 11.04 -2.50 -8.64
N CYS A 42 10.22 -2.30 -9.66
CA CYS A 42 10.64 -2.26 -11.07
C CYS A 42 10.55 -0.85 -11.69
N PHE A 43 9.72 0.04 -11.15
CA PHE A 43 9.49 1.39 -11.70
C PHE A 43 9.29 2.43 -10.60
N ALA A 44 9.98 3.57 -10.71
CA ALA A 44 9.81 4.71 -9.81
C ALA A 44 8.45 5.39 -10.06
N ASN A 45 7.43 4.99 -9.31
CA ASN A 45 6.13 5.65 -9.32
C ASN A 45 6.23 7.01 -8.59
N ALA A 46 5.77 8.10 -9.21
CA ALA A 46 5.87 9.45 -8.66
C ALA A 46 5.20 9.60 -7.28
N LYS A 47 4.11 8.86 -7.01
CA LYS A 47 3.43 8.84 -5.71
C LYS A 47 4.29 8.14 -4.65
N VAL A 48 4.92 7.01 -5.00
CA VAL A 48 5.82 6.29 -4.10
C VAL A 48 7.06 7.15 -3.81
N LEU A 49 7.69 7.69 -4.85
CA LEU A 49 8.84 8.58 -4.72
C LEU A 49 8.52 9.79 -3.81
N TRP A 50 7.38 10.44 -4.02
CA TRP A 50 6.94 11.57 -3.19
C TRP A 50 6.77 11.17 -1.72
N ARG A 51 6.17 10.00 -1.44
CA ARG A 51 6.03 9.48 -0.07
C ARG A 51 7.38 9.20 0.57
N THR A 52 8.29 8.54 -0.16
CA THR A 52 9.63 8.21 0.32
C THR A 52 10.43 9.48 0.65
N ILE A 53 10.39 10.49 -0.22
CA ILE A 53 11.06 11.78 0.00
C ILE A 53 10.52 12.47 1.26
N ASN A 54 9.19 12.49 1.45
CA ASN A 54 8.59 13.21 2.58
C ASN A 54 8.69 12.45 3.91
N ARG A 55 8.98 11.15 3.91
CA ARG A 55 9.17 10.36 5.15
C ARG A 55 10.60 10.29 5.65
N LEU A 56 11.58 10.38 4.76
CA LEU A 56 13.00 10.28 5.12
C LEU A 56 13.57 11.69 5.29
N PRO A 57 13.96 12.13 6.51
CA PRO A 57 14.42 13.50 6.76
C PRO A 57 15.54 13.95 5.81
N ARG A 58 16.52 13.07 5.58
CA ARG A 58 17.65 13.30 4.67
C ARG A 58 17.24 13.58 3.23
N LEU A 59 16.17 12.94 2.74
CA LEU A 59 15.68 13.16 1.38
C LEU A 59 14.78 14.38 1.32
N ARG A 60 13.96 14.58 2.36
CA ARG A 60 13.06 15.72 2.52
C ARG A 60 13.82 17.04 2.44
N GLU A 61 14.97 17.15 3.10
CA GLU A 61 15.81 18.35 3.08
C GLU A 61 16.45 18.61 1.71
N ARG A 62 16.79 17.55 0.96
CA ARG A 62 17.64 17.64 -0.24
C ARG A 62 16.88 17.72 -1.56
N HIS A 63 15.59 17.37 -1.56
CA HIS A 63 14.81 17.25 -2.79
C HIS A 63 13.67 18.25 -2.82
N THR A 64 13.59 18.98 -3.94
CA THR A 64 12.47 19.86 -4.26
C THR A 64 11.83 19.35 -5.56
N PRO A 65 10.53 19.06 -5.59
CA PRO A 65 9.84 18.64 -6.80
C PRO A 65 9.79 19.80 -7.80
N VAL A 66 9.96 19.48 -9.09
CA VAL A 66 9.82 20.46 -10.19
C VAL A 66 8.36 20.89 -10.35
N LEU A 67 7.42 19.98 -10.11
CA LEU A 67 5.98 20.21 -10.23
C LEU A 67 5.24 19.50 -9.10
N VAL A 68 4.27 20.19 -8.49
CA VAL A 68 3.33 19.61 -7.53
C VAL A 68 1.93 19.76 -8.08
N ALA A 69 1.35 18.67 -8.57
CA ALA A 69 -0.03 18.61 -8.99
C ALA A 69 -0.92 18.26 -7.79
N LEU A 70 -1.92 19.10 -7.51
CA LEU A 70 -2.92 18.86 -6.48
C LEU A 70 -4.27 18.52 -7.15
N PRO A 71 -5.00 17.52 -6.63
CA PRO A 71 -6.34 17.22 -7.12
C PRO A 71 -7.28 18.39 -6.80
N ALA A 72 -7.89 18.95 -7.86
CA ALA A 72 -8.76 20.12 -7.76
C ALA A 72 -10.07 19.85 -7.00
N ASP A 73 -10.45 18.59 -6.81
CA ASP A 73 -11.66 18.16 -6.11
C ASP A 73 -11.43 17.80 -4.62
N ALA A 74 -10.20 17.97 -4.11
CA ALA A 74 -9.95 17.78 -2.67
C ALA A 74 -10.63 18.91 -1.85
N PRO A 75 -11.37 18.56 -0.76
CA PRO A 75 -12.10 19.55 0.05
C PRO A 75 -11.17 20.57 0.73
N ASP A 76 -9.90 20.21 0.92
CA ASP A 76 -8.85 21.01 1.54
C ASP A 76 -7.80 21.52 0.53
N VAL A 77 -8.11 21.55 -0.77
CA VAL A 77 -7.14 21.89 -1.83
C VAL A 77 -6.46 23.25 -1.63
N LEU A 78 -7.20 24.27 -1.18
CA LEU A 78 -6.63 25.61 -0.92
C LEU A 78 -5.61 25.59 0.24
N GLN A 79 -5.91 24.82 1.28
CA GLN A 79 -5.02 24.65 2.43
C GLN A 79 -3.75 23.92 2.02
N ARG A 80 -3.89 22.87 1.18
CA ARG A 80 -2.77 22.13 0.57
C ARG A 80 -1.91 23.02 -0.32
N MET A 81 -2.51 23.89 -1.14
CA MET A 81 -1.76 24.85 -1.96
C MET A 81 -0.91 25.78 -1.10
N GLY A 82 -1.50 26.36 -0.04
CA GLY A 82 -0.75 27.20 0.90
C GLY A 82 0.40 26.45 1.57
N ALA A 83 0.18 25.20 1.94
CA ALA A 83 1.21 24.34 2.54
C ALA A 83 2.34 23.99 1.58
N VAL A 84 2.04 23.73 0.30
CA VAL A 84 3.04 23.51 -0.75
C VAL A 84 3.92 24.74 -0.94
N ILE A 85 3.33 25.94 -0.94
CA ILE A 85 4.08 27.21 -1.02
C ILE A 85 4.98 27.36 0.21
N ARG A 86 4.45 27.19 1.42
CA ARG A 86 5.26 27.24 2.64
C ARG A 86 6.42 26.24 2.60
N ARG A 87 6.17 25.02 2.14
CA ARG A 87 7.17 23.96 2.08
C ARG A 87 8.29 24.20 1.09
N TYR A 88 7.96 24.53 -0.16
CA TYR A 88 8.93 24.54 -1.27
C TYR A 88 9.36 25.94 -1.69
N HIS A 89 8.56 26.97 -1.42
CA HIS A 89 8.93 28.36 -1.70
C HIS A 89 9.50 29.06 -0.46
N ARG A 90 8.96 28.79 0.74
CA ARG A 90 9.43 29.41 2.00
C ARG A 90 10.37 28.53 2.83
N GLY A 91 10.59 27.28 2.43
CA GLY A 91 11.53 26.36 3.10
C GLY A 91 11.03 25.74 4.40
N GLU A 92 9.74 25.87 4.74
CA GLU A 92 9.16 25.30 5.96
C GLU A 92 9.00 23.77 5.83
N LEU A 93 9.98 23.00 6.31
CA LEU A 93 10.04 21.54 6.09
C LEU A 93 8.78 20.78 6.54
N GLU A 94 8.13 21.22 7.61
CA GLU A 94 6.98 20.56 8.23
C GLU A 94 5.62 21.09 7.76
N ALA A 95 5.61 22.03 6.80
CA ALA A 95 4.36 22.65 6.36
C ALA A 95 3.33 21.66 5.76
N LEU A 96 3.77 20.48 5.32
CA LEU A 96 2.93 19.42 4.75
C LEU A 96 2.49 18.35 5.77
N ASP A 97 3.00 18.36 7.01
CA ASP A 97 2.76 17.28 7.98
C ASP A 97 1.30 17.19 8.46
N GLY A 98 0.59 18.33 8.44
CA GLY A 98 -0.84 18.38 8.76
C GLY A 98 -1.73 17.68 7.73
N PHE A 99 -1.18 17.28 6.58
CA PHE A 99 -1.93 16.60 5.52
C PHE A 99 -1.55 15.12 5.45
N PRO A 100 -2.53 14.25 5.18
CA PRO A 100 -2.25 12.83 5.04
C PRO A 100 -1.38 12.57 3.80
N ILE A 101 -0.32 11.76 3.98
CA ILE A 101 0.66 11.35 2.95
C ILE A 101 0.07 10.28 1.97
N GLY A 102 -1.27 10.19 1.90
CA GLY A 102 -2.04 9.22 1.12
C GLY A 102 -3.48 9.09 1.64
N GLN A 103 -4.29 8.19 1.07
CA GLN A 103 -5.45 7.68 1.81
C GLN A 103 -4.91 7.01 3.08
N GLN A 104 -5.25 7.57 4.24
CA GLN A 104 -4.90 6.98 5.53
C GLN A 104 -5.53 5.59 5.60
N MET A 105 -4.70 4.56 5.60
CA MET A 105 -4.96 3.48 6.54
C MET A 105 -4.46 3.99 7.89
N PRO A 106 -5.20 3.75 8.99
CA PRO A 106 -4.83 4.23 10.32
C PRO A 106 -3.38 3.84 10.67
N ASP A 107 -2.75 4.60 11.57
CA ASP A 107 -1.33 4.58 12.00
C ASP A 107 -0.79 3.23 12.54
N PHE A 108 -1.46 2.12 12.23
CA PHE A 108 -1.12 0.74 12.56
C PHE A 108 0.28 0.33 12.12
N SER A 109 0.86 0.95 11.08
CA SER A 109 2.22 0.61 10.66
C SER A 109 3.27 0.99 11.70
N ARG A 110 3.09 2.04 12.51
CA ARG A 110 4.13 2.39 13.50
C ARG A 110 4.10 1.49 14.74
N GLU A 111 2.91 1.19 15.25
CA GLU A 111 2.72 0.36 16.45
C GLU A 111 3.05 -1.12 16.19
N VAL A 112 2.68 -1.64 15.01
CA VAL A 112 2.87 -3.06 14.67
C VAL A 112 4.25 -3.34 14.04
N CYS A 113 4.91 -2.35 13.44
CA CYS A 113 6.24 -2.54 12.83
C CYS A 113 7.40 -2.40 13.82
N GLU A 114 7.16 -2.25 15.13
CA GLU A 114 8.22 -2.45 16.10
C GLU A 114 8.64 -3.94 16.12
N PRO A 115 9.91 -4.28 15.84
CA PRO A 115 10.33 -5.65 15.50
C PRO A 115 10.17 -6.74 16.58
N SER A 116 9.67 -6.43 17.78
CA SER A 116 9.88 -7.30 18.94
C SER A 116 8.76 -7.37 19.96
N ARG A 117 7.76 -6.48 19.96
CA ARG A 117 6.77 -6.43 21.06
C ARG A 117 5.54 -7.31 20.88
N HIS A 118 5.21 -7.71 19.66
CA HIS A 118 3.95 -8.41 19.34
C HIS A 118 4.12 -9.54 18.31
N LEU A 119 5.26 -10.23 18.29
CA LEU A 119 5.50 -11.30 17.31
C LEU A 119 5.57 -12.68 17.99
N SER A 120 4.79 -13.61 17.48
CA SER A 120 4.84 -15.04 17.84
C SER A 120 5.47 -15.85 16.70
N PRO A 121 6.00 -17.06 16.98
CA PRO A 121 6.46 -17.97 15.94
C PRO A 121 5.42 -18.18 14.84
N ALA A 122 5.88 -18.43 13.62
CA ALA A 122 5.03 -18.70 12.45
C ALA A 122 4.14 -19.95 12.63
N ALA A 123 4.58 -20.89 13.47
CA ALA A 123 3.86 -22.11 13.79
C ALA A 123 2.81 -21.89 14.90
N GLY A 124 1.55 -22.23 14.59
CA GLY A 124 0.42 -22.19 15.53
C GLY A 124 -0.74 -23.07 15.05
N SER A 125 -1.64 -23.44 15.97
CA SER A 125 -2.76 -24.38 15.73
C SER A 125 -3.98 -23.75 15.04
N ALA A 126 -3.87 -22.51 14.57
CA ALA A 126 -4.99 -21.80 13.96
C ALA A 126 -5.21 -22.27 12.51
N GLU A 127 -6.44 -22.66 12.18
CA GLU A 127 -6.83 -23.19 10.86
C GLU A 127 -6.38 -22.30 9.69
N TRP A 128 -6.41 -20.98 9.86
CA TRP A 128 -6.02 -20.02 8.83
C TRP A 128 -4.52 -20.06 8.52
N LEU A 129 -3.66 -20.50 9.45
CA LEU A 129 -2.22 -20.66 9.20
C LEU A 129 -1.95 -21.87 8.30
N SER A 130 -2.67 -22.98 8.53
CA SER A 130 -2.62 -24.13 7.63
C SER A 130 -3.09 -23.78 6.22
N GLN A 131 -4.14 -22.96 6.11
CA GLN A 131 -4.59 -22.45 4.82
C GLN A 131 -3.57 -21.50 4.18
N LEU A 132 -2.91 -20.63 4.98
CA LEU A 132 -1.88 -19.72 4.50
C LEU A 132 -0.70 -20.48 3.87
N THR A 133 -0.18 -21.50 4.54
CA THR A 133 1.01 -22.24 4.10
C THR A 133 0.72 -23.24 2.99
N ALA A 134 -0.48 -23.81 2.93
CA ALA A 134 -0.91 -24.70 1.85
C ALA A 134 -1.22 -23.95 0.54
N THR A 135 -1.42 -22.63 0.60
CA THR A 135 -1.84 -21.81 -0.54
C THR A 135 -0.63 -21.15 -1.22
N GLY A 136 -0.56 -21.22 -2.54
CA GLY A 136 0.35 -20.39 -3.32
C GLY A 136 -0.20 -18.97 -3.46
N TRP A 137 0.63 -17.95 -3.36
CA TRP A 137 0.19 -16.56 -3.38
C TRP A 137 0.77 -15.76 -4.55
N THR A 138 0.08 -14.68 -4.86
CA THR A 138 0.59 -13.58 -5.66
C THR A 138 0.87 -12.37 -4.79
N TRP A 139 1.82 -11.55 -5.20
CA TRP A 139 2.14 -10.26 -4.57
C TRP A 139 2.27 -9.20 -5.65
N SER A 140 1.32 -8.27 -5.73
CA SER A 140 1.22 -7.33 -6.86
C SER A 140 1.10 -8.02 -8.22
N GLY A 141 0.49 -9.21 -8.27
CA GLY A 141 0.37 -10.04 -9.48
C GLY A 141 1.61 -10.90 -9.80
N VAL A 142 2.72 -10.74 -9.09
CA VAL A 142 3.87 -11.65 -9.20
C VAL A 142 3.55 -12.95 -8.49
N LYS A 143 3.68 -14.08 -9.19
CA LYS A 143 3.38 -15.43 -8.69
C LYS A 143 4.54 -15.96 -7.82
N GLU A 144 4.38 -17.19 -7.33
CA GLU A 144 5.43 -17.95 -6.61
C GLU A 144 5.78 -17.40 -5.22
N ILE A 145 4.82 -16.76 -4.57
CA ILE A 145 4.96 -16.36 -3.18
C ILE A 145 4.48 -17.51 -2.30
N ARG A 146 5.31 -17.96 -1.35
CA ARG A 146 4.96 -19.02 -0.40
C ARG A 146 5.36 -18.65 1.01
N PHE A 147 4.46 -18.91 1.94
CA PHE A 147 4.69 -18.82 3.37
C PHE A 147 4.91 -20.24 3.86
N ASP A 148 6.15 -20.59 4.20
CA ASP A 148 6.47 -21.92 4.73
C ASP A 148 6.21 -21.94 6.25
N ASP A 149 5.91 -23.12 6.79
CA ASP A 149 5.56 -23.37 8.20
C ASP A 149 6.70 -23.08 9.19
N ASP A 150 7.94 -23.17 8.74
CA ASP A 150 9.14 -22.79 9.47
C ASP A 150 9.31 -21.26 9.65
N GLY A 151 8.41 -20.46 9.07
CA GLY A 151 8.48 -19.00 9.07
C GLY A 151 9.32 -18.42 7.94
N THR A 152 9.72 -19.24 6.95
CA THR A 152 10.37 -18.76 5.73
C THR A 152 9.33 -18.19 4.77
N LEU A 153 9.61 -17.00 4.23
CA LEU A 153 8.84 -16.40 3.13
C LEU A 153 9.63 -16.55 1.84
N LYS A 154 9.19 -17.41 0.93
CA LYS A 154 9.79 -17.55 -0.39
C LYS A 154 9.19 -16.53 -1.34
N THR A 155 10.05 -15.73 -1.97
CA THR A 155 9.67 -14.78 -3.01
C THR A 155 10.63 -14.85 -4.18
N PRO A 156 10.23 -14.47 -5.40
CA PRO A 156 11.14 -14.37 -6.55
C PRO A 156 12.29 -13.37 -6.37
N TRP A 157 12.19 -12.47 -5.39
CA TRP A 157 13.19 -11.44 -5.10
C TRP A 157 14.19 -11.85 -4.01
N GLY A 158 14.05 -13.07 -3.48
CA GLY A 158 14.86 -13.60 -2.38
C GLY A 158 14.00 -14.09 -1.23
N ASN A 159 14.63 -14.90 -0.38
CA ASN A 159 13.96 -15.44 0.80
C ASN A 159 13.89 -14.38 1.90
N GLY A 160 12.78 -14.41 2.63
CA GLY A 160 12.53 -13.61 3.81
C GLY A 160 12.07 -14.45 4.98
N THR A 161 11.66 -13.78 6.04
CA THR A 161 11.06 -14.41 7.22
C THR A 161 9.68 -13.82 7.49
N TRP A 162 8.81 -14.57 8.12
CA TRP A 162 7.51 -14.08 8.57
C TRP A 162 7.15 -14.65 9.95
N LYS A 163 6.31 -13.91 10.68
CA LYS A 163 5.88 -14.22 12.04
C LYS A 163 4.45 -13.74 12.27
N VAL A 164 3.71 -14.42 13.14
CA VAL A 164 2.33 -14.04 13.49
C VAL A 164 2.35 -12.81 14.39
N VAL A 165 1.44 -11.85 14.15
CA VAL A 165 1.27 -10.70 15.05
C VAL A 165 0.33 -11.08 16.19
N THR A 166 0.85 -11.14 17.41
CA THR A 166 0.11 -11.50 18.63
C THR A 166 -1.02 -10.51 18.91
N GLY A 167 -2.21 -11.02 19.23
CA GLY A 167 -3.37 -10.19 19.57
C GLY A 167 -4.07 -9.50 18.39
N LYS A 168 -3.65 -9.80 17.14
CA LYS A 168 -4.31 -9.34 15.91
C LYS A 168 -4.80 -10.55 15.11
N ASP A 169 -6.05 -10.50 14.64
CA ASP A 169 -6.63 -11.58 13.84
C ASP A 169 -6.01 -11.61 12.43
N LYS A 170 -5.57 -12.80 12.00
CA LYS A 170 -5.09 -13.06 10.62
C LYS A 170 -4.06 -12.06 10.12
N MET A 171 -3.11 -11.70 10.98
CA MET A 171 -2.06 -10.73 10.67
C MET A 171 -0.68 -11.36 10.87
N ILE A 172 0.23 -11.11 9.93
CA ILE A 172 1.65 -11.50 10.06
C ILE A 172 2.54 -10.29 9.77
N ALA A 173 3.73 -10.30 10.36
CA ALA A 173 4.84 -9.46 9.96
C ALA A 173 5.77 -10.28 9.05
N ALA A 174 6.17 -9.72 7.92
CA ALA A 174 7.08 -10.32 6.97
C ALA A 174 8.27 -9.39 6.72
N THR A 175 9.47 -9.96 6.61
CA THR A 175 10.69 -9.24 6.25
C THR A 175 11.37 -9.93 5.09
N PHE A 176 11.50 -9.25 3.97
CA PHE A 176 12.22 -9.73 2.79
C PHE A 176 12.87 -8.53 2.10
N ILE A 177 13.92 -8.75 1.30
CA ILE A 177 14.68 -7.69 0.60
C ILE A 177 15.08 -6.49 1.50
N GLY A 178 15.34 -6.75 2.78
CA GLY A 178 15.70 -5.73 3.77
C GLY A 178 14.56 -4.80 4.19
N ARG A 179 13.31 -5.13 3.86
CA ARG A 179 12.12 -4.32 4.17
C ARG A 179 11.14 -5.10 5.05
N ALA A 180 10.57 -4.42 6.03
CA ALA A 180 9.53 -4.98 6.89
C ALA A 180 8.13 -4.63 6.35
N HIS A 181 7.23 -5.59 6.42
CA HIS A 181 5.86 -5.53 5.91
C HIS A 181 4.89 -6.11 6.95
N ILE A 182 3.71 -5.51 7.06
CA ILE A 182 2.58 -6.06 7.81
C ILE A 182 1.53 -6.53 6.83
N LEU A 183 1.14 -7.79 6.92
CA LEU A 183 0.16 -8.41 6.04
C LEU A 183 -1.09 -8.73 6.84
N GLN A 184 -2.20 -8.15 6.42
CA GLN A 184 -3.53 -8.50 6.93
C GLN A 184 -4.23 -9.38 5.91
N PHE A 185 -4.63 -10.58 6.31
CA PHE A 185 -5.33 -11.51 5.45
C PHE A 185 -6.84 -11.46 5.64
N ALA A 186 -7.55 -11.78 4.57
CA ALA A 186 -8.99 -11.98 4.53
C ALA A 186 -9.32 -13.12 3.56
N TRP A 187 -10.26 -13.97 3.95
CA TRP A 187 -10.79 -15.04 3.10
C TRP A 187 -12.29 -14.83 2.90
N LYS A 188 -12.74 -15.04 1.67
CA LYS A 188 -14.17 -15.04 1.35
C LYS A 188 -14.41 -16.08 0.25
N ASP A 189 -15.34 -17.00 0.50
CA ASP A 189 -15.78 -18.02 -0.46
C ASP A 189 -14.60 -18.81 -1.08
N GLY A 190 -13.66 -19.25 -0.25
CA GLY A 190 -12.45 -19.99 -0.69
C GLY A 190 -11.39 -19.15 -1.40
N ARG A 191 -11.61 -17.84 -1.58
CA ARG A 191 -10.63 -16.91 -2.17
C ARG A 191 -9.92 -16.13 -1.06
N GLY A 192 -8.64 -16.41 -0.88
CA GLY A 192 -7.76 -15.68 0.04
C GLY A 192 -7.20 -14.41 -0.61
N GLN A 193 -7.11 -13.33 0.15
CA GLN A 193 -6.39 -12.12 -0.22
C GLN A 193 -5.69 -11.53 1.00
N PHE A 194 -4.65 -10.75 0.77
CA PHE A 194 -4.01 -9.97 1.82
C PHE A 194 -3.61 -8.58 1.36
N ILE A 195 -3.53 -7.68 2.33
CA ILE A 195 -3.01 -6.33 2.15
C ILE A 195 -1.65 -6.29 2.85
N SER A 196 -0.57 -6.15 2.08
CA SER A 196 0.77 -5.87 2.60
C SER A 196 0.95 -4.36 2.73
N SER A 197 1.23 -3.88 3.93
CA SER A 197 1.67 -2.50 4.18
C SER A 197 3.15 -2.50 4.54
N ARG A 198 4.00 -1.80 3.77
CA ARG A 198 5.42 -1.66 4.10
C ARG A 198 5.60 -0.67 5.26
N CYS A 199 6.37 -1.06 6.26
CA CYS A 199 6.51 -0.30 7.50
C CYS A 199 7.10 1.11 7.32
N GLU A 200 8.02 1.27 6.38
CA GLU A 200 8.77 2.50 6.20
C GLU A 200 7.94 3.59 5.53
N ASP A 201 7.20 3.24 4.48
CA ASP A 201 6.50 4.19 3.62
C ASP A 201 4.99 3.95 3.48
N ALA A 202 4.46 3.00 4.25
CA ALA A 202 3.07 2.55 4.21
C ALA A 202 2.61 2.29 2.77
N ASP A 203 3.53 1.85 1.90
CA ASP A 203 3.15 1.44 0.58
C ASP A 203 2.34 0.15 0.68
N VAL A 204 1.25 0.12 -0.08
CA VAL A 204 0.23 -0.92 0.04
C VAL A 204 0.23 -1.76 -1.22
N VAL A 205 0.39 -3.06 -1.03
CA VAL A 205 0.33 -4.05 -2.11
C VAL A 205 -0.73 -5.08 -1.79
N LEU A 206 -1.52 -5.42 -2.80
CA LEU A 206 -2.49 -6.51 -2.71
C LEU A 206 -1.82 -7.84 -3.09
N GLY A 207 -2.02 -8.85 -2.25
CA GLY A 207 -1.75 -10.23 -2.58
C GLY A 207 -3.04 -11.04 -2.69
N ARG A 208 -3.01 -12.07 -3.52
CA ARG A 208 -4.16 -12.96 -3.76
C ARG A 208 -3.70 -14.40 -3.78
N ALA A 209 -4.52 -15.28 -3.21
CA ALA A 209 -4.37 -16.71 -3.34
C ALA A 209 -4.44 -17.07 -4.84
N LEU A 210 -3.53 -17.93 -5.27
CA LEU A 210 -3.62 -18.60 -6.55
C LEU A 210 -4.79 -19.59 -6.50
N PRO A 211 -5.54 -19.76 -7.61
CA PRO A 211 -6.52 -20.82 -7.69
C PRO A 211 -5.81 -22.17 -7.49
N SER A 212 -6.40 -23.02 -6.64
CA SER A 212 -6.03 -24.44 -6.45
C SER A 212 -6.25 -25.23 -7.72
#